data_AF-A0A932GZJ2-F1
#
_entry.id   AF-A0A932GZJ2-F1
#
_cell.length_a   1.000
_cell.length_b   1.000
_cell.length_c   1.000
_cell.angle_alpha   90.00
_cell.angle_beta   90.00
_cell.angle_gamma   90.00
#
_symmetry.space_group_name_H-M   'P 1'
#
loop_
_entity.id
_entity.type
_entity.pdbx_description
1 polymer ?
#
loop_
_entity_poly.entity_id
_entity_poly.type
_entity_poly.pdbx_seq_one_letter_code
_entity_poly.pdbx_strand_id
1 'polypeptide(L)'
;MQHRKKLLAVAVAGALAVPSAVALAQTSTVQVGGSITAFYYSHKPENASTGQRTDILEQSEPNLWFRGEEKLGGGLSVWFKCESSMDGIIAGAGAAVGWCGRNSGIGFKGSFGNLFMGNWDQPQKLVFNRGRQWWGGTNSLTGGSARLLDGGSASGLTNPNSTVAGQNTFFRRQARSWNYHSPSWNGFQVQAAFS
;
A
#
# COMPACT_ATOMS: atom_id res chain seq x y z
N MET A 1 -5.84 62.00 9.19
CA MET A 1 -5.69 60.77 9.99
C MET A 1 -5.77 59.57 9.05
N GLN A 2 -4.72 58.77 9.01
CA GLN A 2 -4.47 57.71 8.02
C GLN A 2 -4.95 56.37 8.62
N HIS A 3 -6.01 55.76 8.08
CA HIS A 3 -6.51 54.46 8.55
C HIS A 3 -5.84 53.30 7.80
N ARG A 4 -5.20 52.42 8.60
CA ARG A 4 -4.40 51.27 8.21
C ARG A 4 -5.25 50.18 7.55
N LYS A 5 -4.84 49.70 6.38
CA LYS A 5 -5.35 48.49 5.73
C LYS A 5 -4.88 47.27 6.53
N LYS A 6 -5.80 46.50 7.10
CA LYS A 6 -5.48 45.19 7.72
C LYS A 6 -5.46 44.14 6.60
N LEU A 7 -4.26 43.75 6.18
CA LEU A 7 -4.04 42.59 5.30
C LEU A 7 -4.36 41.32 6.10
N LEU A 8 -5.41 40.60 5.69
CA LEU A 8 -5.64 39.22 6.12
C LEU A 8 -4.68 38.32 5.33
N ALA A 9 -3.60 37.90 5.98
CA ALA A 9 -2.73 36.86 5.46
C ALA A 9 -3.42 35.49 5.64
N VAL A 10 -3.97 34.95 4.55
CA VAL A 10 -4.37 33.54 4.49
C VAL A 10 -3.08 32.73 4.39
N ALA A 11 -2.67 32.11 5.49
CA ALA A 11 -1.66 31.07 5.46
C ALA A 11 -2.30 29.82 4.85
N VAL A 12 -2.22 29.69 3.52
CA VAL A 12 -2.41 28.40 2.86
C VAL A 12 -1.22 27.55 3.30
N ALA A 13 -1.44 26.64 4.24
CA ALA A 13 -0.48 25.59 4.55
C ALA A 13 -0.27 24.80 3.25
N GLY A 14 0.83 25.10 2.56
CA GLY A 14 1.21 24.45 1.32
C GLY A 14 1.29 22.94 1.56
N ALA A 15 0.47 22.21 0.81
CA ALA A 15 0.68 20.80 0.59
C ALA A 15 2.15 20.55 0.24
N LEU A 16 2.79 19.63 0.95
CA LEU A 16 4.14 19.11 0.71
C LEU A 16 4.22 18.30 -0.61
N ALA A 17 3.62 18.81 -1.68
CA ALA A 17 3.89 18.36 -3.04
C ALA A 17 5.16 19.05 -3.53
N VAL A 18 6.31 18.65 -3.00
CA VAL A 18 7.60 18.90 -3.65
C VAL A 18 7.86 17.70 -4.56
N PRO A 19 7.73 17.83 -5.89
CA PRO A 19 8.22 16.81 -6.79
C PRO A 19 9.76 16.85 -6.79
N SER A 20 10.35 15.68 -6.54
CA SER A 20 11.69 15.26 -6.95
C SER A 20 12.93 15.99 -6.39
N ALA A 21 13.73 15.20 -5.68
CA ALA A 21 15.19 15.14 -5.79
C ALA A 21 16.01 16.31 -5.23
N VAL A 22 16.20 16.33 -3.91
CA VAL A 22 17.56 16.53 -3.41
C VAL A 22 18.29 15.19 -3.61
N ALA A 23 18.92 15.02 -4.78
CA ALA A 23 19.83 13.91 -5.01
C ALA A 23 21.13 14.19 -4.24
N LEU A 24 21.10 14.01 -2.92
CA LEU A 24 22.33 13.59 -2.24
C LEU A 24 22.76 12.30 -2.93
N ALA A 25 24.01 12.21 -3.38
CA ALA A 25 24.55 11.00 -3.95
C ALA A 25 24.42 9.86 -2.91
N GLN A 26 23.31 9.15 -2.94
CA GLN A 26 23.05 8.02 -2.08
C GLN A 26 23.93 6.90 -2.64
N THR A 27 25.10 6.71 -2.05
CA THR A 27 26.10 5.70 -2.44
C THR A 27 25.56 4.28 -2.35
N SER A 28 24.44 4.08 -1.65
CA SER A 28 23.78 2.79 -1.50
C SER A 28 22.71 2.57 -2.58
N THR A 29 22.75 1.42 -3.24
CA THR A 29 21.65 0.91 -4.08
C THR A 29 20.42 0.52 -3.26
N VAL A 30 20.55 0.46 -1.93
CA VAL A 30 19.48 0.16 -0.99
C VAL A 30 18.83 1.44 -0.48
N GLN A 31 17.50 1.45 -0.54
CA GLN A 31 16.63 2.49 -0.04
C GLN A 31 15.76 1.95 1.08
N VAL A 32 15.51 2.79 2.07
CA VAL A 32 14.59 2.54 3.17
C VAL A 32 13.44 3.54 3.05
N GLY A 33 12.22 3.08 3.25
CA GLY A 33 11.05 3.96 3.23
C GLY A 33 9.84 3.25 3.79
N GLY A 34 8.70 3.92 3.78
CA GLY A 34 7.47 3.40 4.35
C GLY A 34 6.32 4.35 4.15
N SER A 35 5.15 3.97 4.63
CA SER A 35 3.98 4.84 4.65
C SER A 35 3.17 4.60 5.91
N ILE A 36 2.66 5.68 6.50
CA ILE A 36 1.69 5.65 7.59
C ILE A 36 0.52 6.51 7.13
N THR A 37 -0.67 5.93 7.08
CA THR A 37 -1.90 6.66 6.76
C THR A 37 -2.85 6.50 7.94
N ALA A 38 -3.33 7.62 8.47
CA ALA A 38 -4.32 7.66 9.54
C ALA A 38 -5.53 8.49 9.09
N PHE A 39 -6.70 8.00 9.42
CA PHE A 39 -7.99 8.62 9.18
C PHE A 39 -8.67 8.89 10.50
N TYR A 40 -9.33 10.04 10.58
CA TYR A 40 -10.24 10.36 11.66
C TYR A 40 -11.63 10.51 11.06
N TYR A 41 -12.59 9.77 11.61
CA TYR A 41 -13.99 9.86 11.25
C TYR A 41 -14.79 10.27 12.48
N SER A 42 -15.72 11.20 12.30
CA SER A 42 -16.80 11.41 13.27
C SER A 42 -18.07 10.84 12.68
N HIS A 43 -18.54 9.73 13.24
CA HIS A 43 -19.69 8.99 12.74
C HIS A 43 -20.92 9.24 13.62
N LYS A 44 -22.07 9.50 12.98
CA LYS A 44 -23.38 9.51 13.62
C LYS A 44 -24.20 8.34 13.06
N PRO A 45 -24.48 7.29 13.87
CA PRO A 45 -25.35 6.19 13.43
C PRO A 45 -26.74 6.69 13.02
N GLU A 46 -27.36 6.06 12.02
CA GLU A 46 -28.69 6.44 11.52
C GLU A 46 -29.78 6.44 12.62
N ASN A 47 -29.63 5.58 13.64
CA ASN A 47 -30.56 5.46 14.78
C ASN A 47 -30.04 6.12 16.07
N ALA A 48 -29.08 7.04 15.99
CA ALA A 48 -28.47 7.66 17.15
C ALA A 48 -29.39 8.73 17.79
N SER A 49 -29.57 8.67 19.11
CA SER A 49 -30.20 9.76 19.87
C SER A 49 -29.37 11.06 19.81
N THR A 50 -30.01 12.21 20.04
CA THR A 50 -29.36 13.53 19.97
C THR A 50 -28.09 13.56 20.84
N GLY A 51 -26.93 13.77 20.20
CA GLY A 51 -25.63 13.88 20.89
C GLY A 51 -24.72 12.64 20.81
N GLN A 52 -25.20 11.51 20.31
CA GLN A 52 -24.37 10.32 20.10
C GLN A 52 -23.52 10.48 18.82
N ARG A 53 -22.23 10.78 19.00
CA ARG A 53 -21.20 10.71 17.96
C ARG A 53 -20.10 9.77 18.41
N THR A 54 -19.61 8.95 17.49
CA THR A 54 -18.44 8.10 17.73
C THR A 54 -17.29 8.62 16.88
N ASP A 55 -16.19 8.92 17.55
CA ASP A 55 -14.95 9.25 16.89
C ASP A 55 -14.17 7.96 16.64
N ILE A 56 -13.76 7.76 15.40
CA ILE A 56 -13.02 6.58 14.95
C ILE A 56 -11.68 7.07 14.42
N LEU A 57 -10.61 6.59 15.04
CA LEU A 57 -9.26 6.68 14.49
C LEU A 57 -8.95 5.37 13.78
N GLU A 58 -8.80 5.41 12.46
CA GLU A 58 -8.46 4.26 11.65
C GLU A 58 -7.06 4.45 11.07
N GLN A 59 -6.24 3.41 11.10
CA GLN A 59 -4.98 3.38 10.37
C GLN A 59 -5.12 2.45 9.18
N SER A 60 -4.46 2.82 8.09
CA SER A 60 -4.57 2.12 6.81
C SER A 60 -3.20 1.56 6.43
N GLU A 61 -3.00 0.28 6.76
CA GLU A 61 -1.85 -0.54 6.37
C GLU A 61 -0.48 0.15 6.49
N PRO A 62 -0.11 0.66 7.67
CA PRO A 62 1.20 1.25 7.87
C PRO A 62 2.31 0.21 7.58
N ASN A 63 3.37 0.64 6.90
CA ASN A 63 4.43 -0.25 6.46
C ASN A 63 5.81 0.42 6.46
N LEU A 64 6.82 -0.43 6.59
CA LEU A 64 8.24 -0.11 6.44
C LEU A 64 8.81 -1.07 5.40
N TRP A 65 9.66 -0.59 4.52
CA TRP A 65 10.33 -1.39 3.51
C TRP A 65 11.79 -1.03 3.32
N PHE A 66 12.52 -2.04 2.85
CA PHE A 66 13.87 -1.97 2.33
C PHE A 66 13.82 -2.49 0.89
N ARG A 67 14.38 -1.73 -0.05
CA ARG A 67 14.44 -2.17 -1.45
C ARG A 67 15.77 -1.80 -2.05
N GLY A 68 16.24 -2.59 -3.00
CA GLY A 68 17.41 -2.26 -3.79
C GLY A 68 17.26 -2.72 -5.22
N GLU A 69 17.98 -2.06 -6.12
CA GLU A 69 18.07 -2.44 -7.53
C GLU A 69 19.49 -2.21 -8.02
N GLU A 70 20.04 -3.20 -8.71
CA GLU A 70 21.38 -3.17 -9.29
C GLU A 70 21.30 -3.45 -10.79
N LYS A 71 21.93 -2.59 -11.58
CA LYS A 71 22.00 -2.74 -13.04
C LYS A 71 23.11 -3.74 -13.37
N LEU A 72 22.76 -4.81 -14.06
CA LEU A 72 23.70 -5.85 -14.51
C LEU A 72 24.31 -5.54 -15.89
N GLY A 73 23.84 -4.48 -16.55
CA GLY A 73 24.22 -4.12 -17.92
C GLY A 73 23.22 -4.62 -18.96
N GLY A 74 23.35 -4.15 -20.21
CA GLY A 74 22.47 -4.59 -21.31
C GLY A 74 20.97 -4.32 -21.12
N GLY A 75 20.61 -3.39 -20.22
CA GLY A 75 19.21 -3.13 -19.86
C GLY A 75 18.60 -4.11 -18.84
N LEU A 76 19.38 -5.07 -18.33
CA LEU A 76 18.98 -5.99 -17.28
C LEU A 76 19.30 -5.41 -15.89
N SER A 77 18.38 -5.54 -14.94
CA SER A 77 18.61 -5.27 -13.53
C SER A 77 18.08 -6.38 -12.62
N VAL A 78 18.73 -6.56 -11.47
CA VAL A 78 18.23 -7.37 -10.37
C VAL A 78 17.70 -6.45 -9.27
N TRP A 79 16.63 -6.85 -8.59
CA TRP A 79 16.08 -6.07 -7.49
C TRP A 79 15.59 -6.96 -6.36
N PHE A 80 15.55 -6.39 -5.16
CA PHE A 80 14.89 -6.98 -4.01
C PHE A 80 14.00 -5.96 -3.32
N LYS A 81 12.97 -6.46 -2.62
CA LYS A 81 12.16 -5.69 -1.70
C LYS A 81 11.80 -6.56 -0.50
N CYS A 82 11.89 -6.00 0.68
CA CYS A 82 11.29 -6.54 1.89
C CYS A 82 10.38 -5.47 2.48
N GLU A 83 9.10 -5.76 2.64
CA GLU A 83 8.11 -4.87 3.23
C GLU A 83 7.46 -5.56 4.43
N SER A 84 7.43 -4.86 5.56
CA SER A 84 6.89 -5.33 6.83
C SER A 84 5.75 -4.43 7.28
N SER A 85 4.74 -5.02 7.92
CA SER A 85 3.69 -4.23 8.57
C SER A 85 4.23 -3.51 9.80
N MET A 86 3.74 -2.31 10.04
CA MET A 86 4.01 -1.55 11.27
C MET A 86 2.81 -1.54 12.23
N ASP A 87 1.76 -2.35 11.98
CA ASP A 87 0.54 -2.38 12.80
C ASP A 87 0.84 -2.57 14.29
N GLY A 88 1.82 -3.42 14.63
CA GLY A 88 2.21 -3.68 16.02
C GLY A 88 2.81 -2.46 16.75
N ILE A 89 3.35 -1.48 16.02
CA ILE A 89 3.92 -0.24 16.59
C ILE A 89 2.83 0.83 16.74
N ILE A 90 1.89 0.91 15.79
CA ILE A 90 0.96 2.06 15.70
C ILE A 90 -0.44 1.75 16.22
N ALA A 91 -0.92 0.51 16.10
CA ALA A 91 -2.26 0.11 16.53
C ALA A 91 -2.30 -0.59 17.90
N GLY A 92 -1.14 -1.01 18.43
CA GLY A 92 -1.03 -1.76 19.68
C GLY A 92 -1.53 -3.21 19.54
N ALA A 93 -0.65 -4.18 19.80
CA ALA A 93 -0.95 -5.61 19.86
C ALA A 93 -1.88 -6.16 18.74
N GLY A 94 -1.57 -5.84 17.47
CA GLY A 94 -2.01 -6.64 16.31
C GLY A 94 -0.96 -7.71 16.00
N ALA A 95 -1.39 -8.90 15.56
CA ALA A 95 -0.51 -10.04 15.26
C ALA A 95 0.75 -9.58 14.51
N ALA A 96 1.91 -9.68 15.17
CA ALA A 96 3.19 -9.33 14.58
C ALA A 96 3.39 -10.21 13.34
N VAL A 97 3.11 -9.66 12.17
CA VAL A 97 3.46 -10.31 10.91
C VAL A 97 4.98 -10.27 10.86
N GLY A 98 5.60 -11.43 10.66
CA GLY A 98 7.05 -11.54 10.55
C GLY A 98 7.63 -10.55 9.53
N TRP A 99 8.93 -10.30 9.65
CA TRP A 99 9.65 -9.45 8.70
C TRP A 99 9.40 -9.90 7.25
N CYS A 100 9.26 -8.94 6.33
CA CYS A 100 8.91 -9.20 4.92
C CYS A 100 7.52 -9.86 4.70
N GLY A 101 6.61 -9.74 5.66
CA GLY A 101 5.25 -10.30 5.58
C GLY A 101 4.30 -9.61 4.58
N ARG A 102 4.70 -8.45 4.02
CA ARG A 102 3.97 -7.73 2.96
C ARG A 102 4.64 -7.99 1.60
N ASN A 103 4.42 -7.12 0.62
CA ASN A 103 4.96 -7.27 -0.75
C ASN A 103 6.49 -7.28 -0.75
N SER A 104 7.03 -8.49 -0.76
CA SER A 104 8.45 -8.80 -0.59
C SER A 104 8.88 -9.87 -1.58
N GLY A 105 10.05 -9.70 -2.17
CA GLY A 105 10.56 -10.64 -3.16
C GLY A 105 11.87 -10.19 -3.79
N ILE A 106 12.34 -11.01 -4.72
CA ILE A 106 13.52 -10.78 -5.55
C ILE A 106 13.15 -11.05 -7.00
N GLY A 107 13.75 -10.32 -7.94
CA GLY A 107 13.49 -10.53 -9.34
C GLY A 107 14.41 -9.78 -10.29
N PHE A 108 14.07 -9.90 -11.56
CA PHE A 108 14.79 -9.31 -12.68
C PHE A 108 13.88 -8.40 -13.48
N LYS A 109 14.42 -7.25 -13.91
CA LYS A 109 13.76 -6.35 -14.86
C LYS A 109 14.58 -6.25 -16.13
N GLY A 110 13.89 -6.15 -17.26
CA GLY A 110 14.49 -5.89 -18.55
C GLY A 110 13.47 -5.39 -19.56
N SER A 111 13.82 -5.41 -20.84
CA SER A 111 12.88 -5.09 -21.94
C SER A 111 11.66 -6.01 -21.97
N PHE A 112 11.78 -7.22 -21.43
CA PHE A 112 10.69 -8.18 -21.26
C PHE A 112 9.71 -7.82 -20.13
N GLY A 113 9.98 -6.79 -19.31
CA GLY A 113 9.17 -6.46 -18.14
C GLY A 113 9.85 -6.88 -16.84
N ASN A 114 9.09 -7.42 -15.90
CA ASN A 114 9.56 -7.79 -14.56
C ASN A 114 9.12 -9.21 -14.20
N LEU A 115 10.08 -10.10 -13.93
CA LEU A 115 9.85 -11.46 -13.46
C LEU A 115 10.42 -11.61 -12.05
N PHE A 116 9.62 -12.08 -11.11
CA PHE A 116 10.03 -12.10 -9.70
C PHE A 116 9.31 -13.18 -8.90
N MET A 117 9.88 -13.52 -7.75
CA MET A 117 9.29 -14.47 -6.81
C MET A 117 9.26 -13.92 -5.39
N GLY A 118 8.31 -14.38 -4.59
CA GLY A 118 8.27 -14.07 -3.16
C GLY A 118 6.87 -14.11 -2.56
N ASN A 119 6.62 -13.19 -1.66
CA ASN A 119 5.32 -12.95 -1.04
C ASN A 119 4.72 -11.68 -1.65
N TRP A 120 3.75 -11.83 -2.55
CA TRP A 120 3.26 -10.70 -3.35
C TRP A 120 1.75 -10.74 -3.56
N ASP A 121 1.16 -9.55 -3.68
CA ASP A 121 -0.25 -9.39 -3.99
C ASP A 121 -0.56 -10.02 -5.35
N GLN A 122 -1.62 -10.83 -5.39
CA GLN A 122 -2.10 -11.43 -6.63
C GLN A 122 -2.52 -10.34 -7.65
N PRO A 123 -2.41 -10.59 -8.97
CA PRO A 123 -2.74 -9.60 -10.01
C PRO A 123 -4.11 -8.93 -9.82
N GLN A 124 -5.13 -9.71 -9.43
CA GLN A 124 -6.46 -9.20 -9.14
C GLN A 124 -6.42 -8.14 -8.01
N LYS A 125 -5.78 -8.46 -6.88
CA LYS A 125 -5.60 -7.54 -5.74
C LYS A 125 -4.89 -6.24 -6.15
N LEU A 126 -3.84 -6.33 -6.96
CA LEU A 126 -3.11 -5.17 -7.48
C LEU A 126 -4.01 -4.27 -8.33
N VAL A 127 -4.76 -4.85 -9.27
CA VAL A 127 -5.66 -4.10 -10.15
C VAL A 127 -6.77 -3.42 -9.35
N PHE A 128 -7.41 -4.13 -8.43
CA PHE A 128 -8.45 -3.53 -7.59
C PHE A 128 -7.90 -2.42 -6.70
N ASN A 129 -6.73 -2.61 -6.07
CA ASN A 129 -6.12 -1.58 -5.21
C ASN A 129 -5.79 -0.28 -5.96
N ARG A 130 -5.41 -0.35 -7.23
CA ARG A 130 -5.20 0.86 -8.06
C ARG A 130 -6.49 1.68 -8.22
N GLY A 131 -7.64 1.03 -8.35
CA GLY A 131 -8.95 1.70 -8.40
C GLY A 131 -9.47 2.18 -7.04
N ARG A 132 -8.99 1.62 -5.93
CA ARG A 132 -9.43 1.96 -4.55
C ARG A 132 -8.93 3.32 -4.05
N GLN A 133 -7.89 3.90 -4.65
CA GLN A 133 -7.30 5.16 -4.18
C GLN A 133 -8.31 6.33 -4.18
N TRP A 134 -9.41 6.23 -4.92
CA TRP A 134 -10.49 7.22 -4.95
C TRP A 134 -11.46 7.14 -3.75
N TRP A 135 -11.56 6.00 -3.06
CA TRP A 135 -12.66 5.72 -2.12
C TRP A 135 -12.29 5.80 -0.63
N GLY A 136 -11.08 6.30 -0.29
CA GLY A 136 -10.75 6.70 1.09
C GLY A 136 -10.98 5.60 2.15
N GLY A 137 -10.15 4.57 2.15
CA GLY A 137 -10.14 3.59 3.23
C GLY A 137 -9.59 2.25 2.77
N THR A 138 -8.52 1.80 3.42
CA THR A 138 -7.89 0.51 3.16
C THR A 138 -8.44 -0.57 4.09
N ASN A 139 -9.16 -0.18 5.15
CA ASN A 139 -9.70 -1.08 6.14
C ASN A 139 -11.23 -0.97 6.24
N SER A 140 -11.79 -2.00 6.87
CA SER A 140 -13.10 -2.57 6.62
C SER A 140 -14.35 -1.71 6.91
N LEU A 141 -14.23 -0.43 7.26
CA LEU A 141 -15.38 0.42 7.59
C LEU A 141 -15.77 1.41 6.48
N THR A 142 -14.86 1.78 5.59
CA THR A 142 -15.17 2.70 4.47
C THR A 142 -14.87 2.11 3.09
N GLY A 143 -14.15 0.99 3.00
CA GLY A 143 -13.88 0.25 1.75
C GLY A 143 -15.05 -0.57 1.21
N GLY A 144 -16.27 -0.03 1.24
CA GLY A 144 -17.55 -0.70 0.95
C GLY A 144 -17.73 -1.34 -0.43
N SER A 145 -16.77 -1.21 -1.35
CA SER A 145 -16.75 -1.92 -2.63
C SER A 145 -15.84 -3.17 -2.66
N ALA A 146 -15.06 -3.40 -1.60
CA ALA A 146 -14.21 -4.58 -1.50
C ALA A 146 -14.98 -5.81 -1.02
N ARG A 147 -15.95 -5.65 -0.10
CA ARG A 147 -16.59 -6.79 0.60
C ARG A 147 -17.31 -7.82 -0.29
N LEU A 148 -17.79 -7.39 -1.46
CA LEU A 148 -18.44 -8.28 -2.42
C LEU A 148 -17.44 -9.10 -3.27
N LEU A 149 -16.17 -8.67 -3.33
CA LEU A 149 -15.11 -9.30 -4.14
C LEU A 149 -13.90 -9.79 -3.30
N ASP A 150 -13.83 -9.42 -2.01
CA ASP A 150 -12.72 -9.71 -1.11
C ASP A 150 -12.94 -10.95 -0.23
N GLY A 151 -14.17 -11.46 -0.16
CA GLY A 151 -14.54 -12.62 0.67
C GLY A 151 -14.14 -12.46 2.15
N GLY A 152 -14.01 -11.24 2.67
CA GLY A 152 -13.54 -10.96 4.02
C GLY A 152 -12.01 -11.04 4.20
N SER A 153 -11.21 -10.96 3.14
CA SER A 153 -9.75 -11.03 3.23
C SER A 153 -9.16 -9.78 3.88
N ALA A 154 -8.83 -9.88 5.17
CA ALA A 154 -8.16 -8.82 5.91
C ALA A 154 -6.78 -8.50 5.30
N SER A 155 -6.54 -7.21 5.10
CA SER A 155 -5.29 -6.59 4.69
C SER A 155 -4.20 -6.76 5.74
N GLY A 156 -3.49 -7.89 5.78
CA GLY A 156 -2.30 -7.95 6.63
C GLY A 156 -1.67 -9.31 6.85
N LEU A 157 -2.42 -10.40 6.74
CA LEU A 157 -1.91 -11.72 7.07
C LEU A 157 -1.55 -12.49 5.79
N THR A 158 -0.36 -13.10 5.77
CA THR A 158 -0.12 -14.28 4.92
C THR A 158 -1.16 -15.32 5.32
N ASN A 159 -2.01 -15.75 4.38
CA ASN A 159 -3.11 -16.64 4.72
C ASN A 159 -2.59 -17.92 5.42
N PRO A 160 -3.08 -18.29 6.62
CA PRO A 160 -2.89 -19.64 7.12
C PRO A 160 -3.59 -20.60 6.15
N ASN A 161 -2.89 -21.67 5.80
CA ASN A 161 -3.32 -22.70 4.84
C ASN A 161 -4.60 -23.48 5.24
N SER A 162 -5.44 -22.98 6.17
CA SER A 162 -6.43 -23.78 6.90
C SER A 162 -7.86 -23.24 6.91
N THR A 163 -8.18 -22.13 6.24
CA THR A 163 -9.58 -21.68 6.09
C THR A 163 -10.03 -21.73 4.64
N VAL A 164 -11.18 -22.37 4.40
CA VAL A 164 -11.82 -22.50 3.08
C VAL A 164 -12.07 -21.13 2.43
N ALA A 165 -12.31 -20.10 3.25
CA ALA A 165 -12.46 -18.71 2.79
C ALA A 165 -11.15 -18.10 2.24
N GLY A 166 -9.98 -18.41 2.82
CA GLY A 166 -8.71 -17.83 2.37
C GLY A 166 -8.10 -18.52 1.13
N GLN A 167 -8.51 -19.75 0.82
CA GLN A 167 -8.05 -20.49 -0.36
C GLN A 167 -8.78 -20.06 -1.65
N ASN A 168 -10.04 -19.62 -1.54
CA ASN A 168 -10.88 -19.26 -2.68
C ASN A 168 -10.93 -17.74 -2.97
N THR A 169 -10.16 -16.91 -2.26
CA THR A 169 -10.14 -15.47 -2.51
C THR A 169 -9.05 -15.08 -3.51
N PHE A 170 -9.44 -14.34 -4.54
CA PHE A 170 -8.51 -13.73 -5.50
C PHE A 170 -7.92 -12.41 -4.97
N PHE A 171 -8.55 -11.81 -3.96
CA PHE A 171 -8.07 -10.58 -3.31
C PHE A 171 -7.09 -10.88 -2.16
N ARG A 172 -5.93 -11.46 -2.47
CA ARG A 172 -4.96 -11.86 -1.44
C ARG A 172 -3.51 -11.60 -1.81
N ARG A 173 -2.65 -11.62 -0.79
CA ARG A 173 -1.19 -11.75 -0.93
C ARG A 173 -0.82 -13.22 -0.85
N GLN A 174 0.08 -13.66 -1.70
CA GLN A 174 0.46 -15.06 -1.82
C GLN A 174 1.96 -15.25 -1.66
N ALA A 175 2.33 -16.05 -0.65
CA ALA A 175 3.69 -16.50 -0.43
C ALA A 175 4.09 -17.54 -1.49
N ARG A 176 5.39 -17.63 -1.77
CA ARG A 176 5.97 -18.56 -2.77
C ARG A 176 5.37 -18.39 -4.16
N SER A 177 4.93 -17.17 -4.50
CA SER A 177 4.39 -16.87 -5.82
C SER A 177 5.49 -16.45 -6.77
N TRP A 178 5.43 -16.96 -7.99
CA TRP A 178 6.11 -16.42 -9.16
C TRP A 178 5.19 -15.45 -9.86
N ASN A 179 5.72 -14.30 -10.26
CA ASN A 179 4.94 -13.20 -10.77
C ASN A 179 5.63 -12.60 -11.99
N TYR A 180 4.83 -12.22 -12.99
CA TYR A 180 5.29 -11.54 -14.19
C TYR A 180 4.44 -10.30 -14.44
N HIS A 181 5.10 -9.16 -14.59
CA HIS A 181 4.48 -7.92 -15.06
C HIS A 181 5.11 -7.55 -16.40
N SER A 182 4.29 -7.41 -17.45
CA SER A 182 4.75 -6.97 -18.75
C SER A 182 5.19 -5.49 -18.73
N PRO A 183 5.96 -5.04 -19.73
CA PRO A 183 6.08 -3.63 -20.05
C PRO A 183 4.70 -3.02 -20.32
N SER A 184 4.63 -1.68 -20.26
CA SER A 184 3.45 -0.94 -20.70
C SER A 184 3.51 -0.74 -22.21
N TRP A 185 2.48 -1.20 -22.93
CA TRP A 185 2.31 -1.00 -24.36
C TRP A 185 1.14 -0.05 -24.58
N ASN A 186 1.42 1.25 -24.78
CA ASN A 186 0.40 2.29 -24.94
C ASN A 186 -0.67 2.28 -23.83
N GLY A 187 -0.26 2.03 -22.58
CA GLY A 187 -1.15 1.97 -21.42
C GLY A 187 -1.72 0.57 -21.13
N PHE A 188 -1.52 -0.41 -22.02
CA PHE A 188 -1.87 -1.80 -21.76
C PHE A 188 -0.75 -2.52 -20.99
N GLN A 189 -1.12 -3.28 -19.95
CA GLN A 189 -0.18 -4.08 -19.15
C GLN A 189 -0.83 -5.42 -18.76
N VAL A 190 -0.05 -6.50 -18.84
CA VAL A 190 -0.40 -7.83 -18.36
C VAL A 190 0.29 -8.10 -17.03
N GLN A 191 -0.45 -8.67 -16.09
CA GLN A 191 0.07 -9.17 -14.82
C GLN A 191 -0.40 -10.61 -14.61
N ALA A 192 0.55 -11.50 -14.36
CA ALA A 192 0.29 -12.92 -14.14
C ALA A 192 1.03 -13.41 -12.89
N ALA A 193 0.44 -14.38 -12.19
CA ALA A 193 1.06 -15.01 -11.03
C ALA A 193 0.70 -16.50 -10.97
N PHE A 194 1.62 -17.31 -10.44
CA PHE A 194 1.42 -18.73 -10.13
C PHE A 194 2.08 -19.06 -8.79
N SER A 195 1.49 -19.96 -7.99
CA SER A 195 2.01 -20.42 -6.70
C SER A 195 1.59 -21.84 -6.41
#